data_AF-A0A659SDB1-F1
#
_entry.id   AF-A0A659SDB1-F1
#
_cell.length_a   1.000
_cell.length_b   1.000
_cell.length_c   1.000
_cell.angle_alpha   90.00
_cell.angle_beta   90.00
_cell.angle_gamma   90.00
#
_symmetry.space_group_name_H-M   'P 1'
#
loop_
_entity.id
_entity.type
_entity.pdbx_description
1 polymer ?
#
loop_
_entity_poly.entity_id
_entity_poly.type
_entity_poly.pdbx_seq_one_letter_code
_entity_poly.pdbx_strand_id
1 'polypeptide(L)'
;MVVSRGAGLFSGMPLDKIAATMEKGMGGTLGFLAIVVALGAMFGKILHETGAVDQIAVKMLKSFGHNRAHSALGLAGLSCALPVVFEVAIVLLISVAFSMARHTGTNLVKLVIPLFAGVAAAAAFLLPGPAPMLLASQMHADFGWMILIGLCAAIPGMIIAGPLWGNFISRYVELRSPVGRSGPQLG
;
A
#
# COMPACT_ATOMS: atom_id res chain seq x y z
N MET A 1 23.78 2.06 -10.58
CA MET A 1 24.87 1.24 -11.17
C MET A 1 26.24 1.53 -10.56
N VAL A 2 26.66 2.80 -10.40
CA VAL A 2 27.98 3.13 -9.85
C VAL A 2 28.18 2.59 -8.42
N VAL A 3 27.19 2.79 -7.54
CA VAL A 3 27.23 2.30 -6.14
C VAL A 3 27.30 0.77 -6.07
N SER A 4 26.49 0.06 -6.85
CA SER A 4 26.47 -1.41 -6.86
C SER A 4 27.76 -2.03 -7.43
N ARG A 5 28.38 -1.40 -8.44
CA ARG A 5 29.68 -1.81 -8.97
C ARG A 5 30.79 -1.58 -7.94
N GLY A 6 30.77 -0.44 -7.25
CA GLY A 6 31.68 -0.16 -6.14
C GLY A 6 31.55 -1.18 -5.02
N ALA A 7 30.33 -1.46 -4.56
CA ALA A 7 30.06 -2.47 -3.53
C ALA A 7 30.51 -3.88 -3.94
N GLY A 8 30.31 -4.26 -5.22
CA GLY A 8 30.77 -5.56 -5.75
C GLY A 8 32.30 -5.70 -5.75
N LEU A 9 33.01 -4.62 -6.08
CA LEU A 9 34.47 -4.54 -5.99
C LEU A 9 34.97 -4.64 -4.54
N PHE A 10 34.36 -3.90 -3.62
CA PHE A 10 34.71 -3.94 -2.19
C PHE A 10 34.35 -5.28 -1.50
N SER A 11 33.37 -6.02 -2.03
CA SER A 11 32.99 -7.36 -1.58
C SER A 11 33.95 -8.46 -2.08
N GLY A 12 34.95 -8.11 -2.90
CA GLY A 12 35.94 -9.07 -3.44
C GLY A 12 35.41 -9.95 -4.57
N MET A 13 34.31 -9.55 -5.22
CA MET A 13 33.66 -10.34 -6.26
C MET A 13 34.36 -10.14 -7.63
N PRO A 14 34.58 -11.19 -8.44
CA PRO A 14 35.22 -11.07 -9.75
C PRO A 14 34.43 -10.11 -10.66
N LEU A 15 35.13 -9.20 -11.35
CA LEU A 15 34.54 -8.17 -12.21
C LEU A 15 33.53 -8.73 -13.23
N ASP A 16 33.84 -9.90 -13.81
CA ASP A 16 32.98 -10.59 -14.77
C ASP A 16 31.68 -11.13 -14.16
N LYS A 17 31.66 -11.44 -12.85
CA LYS A 17 30.47 -11.95 -12.16
C LYS A 17 29.58 -10.84 -11.61
N ILE A 18 30.12 -9.63 -11.38
CA ILE A 18 29.35 -8.51 -10.82
C ILE A 18 28.14 -8.19 -11.71
N ALA A 19 28.33 -8.10 -13.03
CA ALA A 19 27.25 -7.80 -13.96
C ALA A 19 26.16 -8.89 -13.95
N ALA A 20 26.56 -10.16 -14.01
CA ALA A 20 25.63 -11.29 -14.01
C ALA A 20 24.87 -11.42 -12.68
N THR A 21 25.52 -11.19 -11.54
CA THR A 21 24.86 -11.21 -10.23
C THR A 21 23.88 -10.04 -10.07
N MET A 22 24.23 -8.85 -10.57
CA MET A 22 23.33 -7.70 -10.61
C MET A 22 22.10 -7.99 -11.47
N GLU A 23 22.30 -8.54 -12.67
CA GLU A 23 21.20 -8.88 -13.59
C GLU A 23 20.30 -9.96 -12.99
N LYS A 24 20.88 -10.99 -12.37
CA LYS A 24 20.12 -12.05 -11.69
C LYS A 24 19.30 -11.52 -10.51
N GLY A 25 19.90 -10.67 -9.66
CA GLY A 25 19.20 -10.07 -8.52
C GLY A 25 18.07 -9.15 -8.98
N MET A 26 18.37 -8.26 -9.92
CA MET A 26 17.39 -7.33 -10.50
C MET A 26 16.28 -8.09 -11.25
N GLY A 27 16.63 -9.09 -12.04
CA GLY A 27 15.68 -9.92 -12.80
C GLY A 27 14.76 -10.74 -11.91
N GLY A 28 15.26 -11.27 -10.79
CA GLY A 28 14.43 -11.96 -9.80
C GLY A 28 13.40 -11.03 -9.17
N THR A 29 13.82 -9.85 -8.71
CA THR A 29 12.90 -8.87 -8.10
C THR A 29 11.92 -8.29 -9.12
N LEU A 30 12.40 -7.87 -10.30
CA LEU A 30 11.54 -7.32 -11.34
C LEU A 30 10.59 -8.36 -11.92
N GLY A 31 11.00 -9.62 -12.07
CA GLY A 31 10.14 -10.70 -12.55
C GLY A 31 8.95 -10.94 -11.63
N PHE A 32 9.20 -11.02 -10.32
CA PHE A 32 8.13 -11.14 -9.32
C PHE A 32 7.21 -9.90 -9.31
N LEU A 33 7.79 -8.70 -9.23
CA LEU A 33 7.02 -7.45 -9.19
C LEU A 33 6.22 -7.21 -10.48
N ALA A 34 6.76 -7.55 -11.65
CA ALA A 34 6.07 -7.36 -12.93
C ALA A 34 4.77 -8.15 -13.00
N ILE A 35 4.78 -9.42 -12.57
CA ILE A 35 3.58 -10.27 -12.53
C ILE A 35 2.56 -9.71 -11.55
N VAL A 36 3.01 -9.34 -10.34
CA VAL A 36 2.15 -8.79 -9.29
C VAL A 36 1.49 -7.48 -9.72
N VAL A 37 2.25 -6.56 -10.31
CA VAL A 37 1.73 -5.28 -10.79
C VAL A 37 0.81 -5.47 -11.99
N ALA A 38 1.15 -6.36 -12.93
CA ALA A 38 0.30 -6.65 -14.09
C ALA A 38 -1.05 -7.23 -13.67
N LEU A 39 -1.05 -8.24 -12.77
CA LEU A 39 -2.26 -8.81 -12.22
C LEU A 39 -3.05 -7.78 -11.41
N GLY A 40 -2.38 -7.02 -10.54
CA GLY A 40 -3.01 -5.97 -9.75
C GLY A 40 -3.69 -4.91 -10.64
N ALA A 41 -3.05 -4.49 -11.74
CA ALA A 41 -3.62 -3.55 -12.69
C ALA A 41 -4.84 -4.14 -13.43
N MET A 42 -4.78 -5.41 -13.84
CA MET A 42 -5.92 -6.13 -14.43
C MET A 42 -7.08 -6.21 -13.44
N PHE A 43 -6.83 -6.65 -12.20
CA PHE A 43 -7.84 -6.71 -11.15
C PHE A 43 -8.43 -5.34 -10.83
N GLY A 44 -7.60 -4.31 -10.69
CA GLY A 44 -8.04 -2.95 -10.45
C GLY A 44 -8.95 -2.43 -11.58
N LYS A 45 -8.64 -2.75 -12.83
CA LYS A 45 -9.49 -2.40 -13.98
C LYS A 45 -10.81 -3.16 -13.99
N ILE A 46 -10.80 -4.47 -13.72
CA ILE A 46 -12.02 -5.27 -13.63
C ILE A 46 -12.94 -4.75 -12.51
N LEU A 47 -12.38 -4.48 -11.33
CA LEU A 47 -13.10 -3.90 -10.20
C LEU A 47 -13.70 -2.53 -10.55
N HIS A 48 -12.96 -1.71 -11.31
CA HIS A 48 -13.41 -0.39 -11.75
C HIS A 48 -14.55 -0.49 -12.79
N GLU A 49 -14.42 -1.35 -13.80
CA GLU A 49 -15.43 -1.56 -14.84
C GLU A 49 -16.71 -2.20 -14.30
N THR A 50 -16.60 -3.09 -13.31
CA THR A 50 -17.76 -3.70 -12.64
C THR A 50 -18.48 -2.76 -11.67
N GLY A 51 -17.93 -1.58 -11.38
CA GLY A 51 -18.46 -0.65 -10.38
C GLY A 51 -18.34 -1.15 -8.94
N ALA A 52 -17.67 -2.29 -8.72
CA ALA A 52 -17.48 -2.87 -7.39
C ALA A 52 -16.71 -1.92 -6.47
N VAL A 53 -15.72 -1.20 -7.02
CA VAL A 53 -14.95 -0.18 -6.27
C VAL A 53 -15.85 0.96 -5.79
N ASP A 54 -16.77 1.42 -6.63
CA ASP A 54 -17.69 2.52 -6.30
C ASP A 54 -18.68 2.10 -5.20
N GLN A 55 -19.17 0.86 -5.24
CA GLN A 55 -19.94 0.26 -4.15
C GLN A 55 -19.16 0.22 -2.83
N ILE A 56 -17.89 -0.20 -2.85
CA ILE A 56 -17.02 -0.23 -1.66
C ILE A 56 -16.85 1.18 -1.09
N ALA A 57 -16.53 2.16 -1.94
CA ALA A 57 -16.35 3.54 -1.54
C ALA A 57 -17.61 4.14 -0.91
N VAL A 58 -18.78 3.93 -1.53
CA VAL A 58 -20.07 4.41 -0.99
C VAL A 58 -20.40 3.73 0.33
N LYS A 59 -20.15 2.43 0.47
CA LYS A 59 -20.39 1.70 1.73
C LYS A 59 -19.49 2.20 2.85
N MET A 60 -18.22 2.47 2.56
CA MET A 60 -17.29 3.10 3.51
C MET A 60 -17.75 4.50 3.90
N LEU A 61 -18.22 5.32 2.95
CA LEU A 61 -18.77 6.65 3.23
C LEU A 61 -20.01 6.61 4.10
N LYS A 62 -20.92 5.64 3.88
CA LYS A 62 -22.11 5.44 4.72
C LYS A 62 -21.75 5.00 6.14
N SER A 63 -20.74 4.14 6.29
CA SER A 63 -20.34 3.60 7.60
C SER A 63 -19.52 4.57 8.44
N PHE A 64 -18.58 5.33 7.84
CA PHE A 64 -17.67 6.22 8.57
C PHE A 64 -18.04 7.71 8.48
N GLY A 65 -18.86 8.09 7.49
CA GLY A 65 -19.24 9.47 7.22
C GLY A 65 -18.26 10.20 6.27
N HIS A 66 -18.77 11.21 5.57
CA HIS A 66 -18.01 12.00 4.59
C HIS A 66 -16.78 12.69 5.19
N ASN A 67 -16.87 13.17 6.43
CA ASN A 67 -15.79 13.92 7.09
C ASN A 67 -14.62 13.02 7.54
N ARG A 68 -14.82 11.70 7.65
CA ARG A 68 -13.81 10.74 8.14
C ARG A 68 -13.33 9.76 7.06
N ALA A 69 -13.63 10.04 5.78
CA ALA A 69 -13.24 9.19 4.65
C ALA A 69 -11.74 8.86 4.63
N HIS A 70 -10.90 9.85 4.96
CA HIS A 70 -9.44 9.70 5.02
C HIS A 70 -8.99 8.70 6.10
N SER A 71 -9.60 8.71 7.30
CA SER A 71 -9.32 7.73 8.34
C SER A 71 -9.89 6.33 8.02
N ALA A 72 -11.03 6.27 7.34
CA ALA A 72 -11.64 5.01 6.89
C ALA A 72 -10.72 4.26 5.91
N LEU A 73 -10.09 4.99 4.98
CA LEU A 73 -9.11 4.46 4.05
C LEU A 73 -7.83 3.95 4.73
N GLY A 74 -7.35 4.65 5.76
CA GLY A 74 -6.21 4.17 6.55
C GLY A 74 -6.52 2.86 7.27
N LEU A 75 -7.69 2.78 7.92
CA LEU A 75 -8.15 1.56 8.59
C LEU A 75 -8.36 0.40 7.60
N ALA A 76 -8.91 0.68 6.41
CA ALA A 76 -9.03 -0.33 5.38
C ALA A 76 -7.67 -0.80 4.87
N GLY A 77 -6.71 0.12 4.74
CA GLY A 77 -5.32 -0.22 4.42
C GLY A 77 -4.70 -1.17 5.46
N LEU A 78 -4.86 -0.85 6.74
CA LEU A 78 -4.38 -1.68 7.85
C LEU A 78 -5.01 -3.08 7.83
N SER A 79 -6.33 -3.17 7.65
CA SER A 79 -7.05 -4.46 7.64
C SER A 79 -6.77 -5.29 6.39
N CYS A 80 -6.63 -4.67 5.22
CA CYS A 80 -6.35 -5.37 3.97
C CYS A 80 -4.90 -5.85 3.87
N ALA A 81 -3.95 -5.19 4.54
CA ALA A 81 -2.54 -5.56 4.53
C ALA A 81 -2.21 -6.79 5.40
N LEU A 82 -3.15 -7.25 6.24
CA LEU A 82 -2.99 -8.47 7.03
C LEU A 82 -2.85 -9.73 6.15
N PRO A 83 -3.80 -10.02 5.24
CA PRO A 83 -3.71 -11.19 4.35
C PRO A 83 -2.95 -10.94 3.04
N VAL A 84 -2.73 -9.69 2.65
CA VAL A 84 -2.22 -9.32 1.32
C VAL A 84 -0.80 -8.78 1.43
N VAL A 85 0.09 -9.20 0.52
CA VAL A 85 1.44 -8.62 0.41
C VAL A 85 1.36 -7.11 0.11
N PHE A 86 2.30 -6.36 0.64
CA PHE A 86 2.33 -4.89 0.59
C PHE A 86 2.08 -4.33 -0.82
N GLU A 87 2.75 -4.91 -1.82
CA GLU A 87 2.70 -4.46 -3.21
C GLU A 87 1.32 -4.67 -3.83
N VAL A 88 0.67 -5.80 -3.53
CA VAL A 88 -0.70 -6.10 -4.02
C VAL A 88 -1.71 -5.21 -3.30
N ALA A 89 -1.55 -5.01 -1.99
CA ALA A 89 -2.46 -4.19 -1.20
C ALA A 89 -2.52 -2.75 -1.73
N ILE A 90 -1.37 -2.16 -2.05
CA ILE A 90 -1.30 -0.81 -2.62
C ILE A 90 -2.07 -0.69 -3.93
N VAL A 91 -1.85 -1.60 -4.87
CA VAL A 91 -2.47 -1.52 -6.21
C VAL A 91 -4.00 -1.60 -6.10
N LEU A 92 -4.53 -2.49 -5.27
CA LEU A 92 -5.97 -2.64 -5.06
C LEU A 92 -6.58 -1.42 -4.35
N LEU A 93 -5.91 -0.94 -3.30
CA LEU A 93 -6.42 0.15 -2.48
C LEU A 93 -6.37 1.50 -3.21
N ILE A 94 -5.39 1.72 -4.09
CA ILE A 94 -5.32 2.91 -4.95
C ILE A 94 -6.59 3.05 -5.79
N SER A 95 -7.08 1.96 -6.40
CA SER A 95 -8.33 1.98 -7.18
C SER A 95 -9.51 2.44 -6.32
N VAL A 96 -9.60 1.96 -5.07
CA VAL A 96 -10.61 2.38 -4.09
C VAL A 96 -10.47 3.86 -3.71
N ALA A 97 -9.25 4.34 -3.49
CA ALA A 97 -8.99 5.74 -3.17
C ALA A 97 -9.45 6.68 -4.29
N PHE A 98 -9.17 6.33 -5.55
CA PHE A 98 -9.63 7.09 -6.72
C PHE A 98 -11.15 7.14 -6.86
N SER A 99 -11.84 6.03 -6.58
CA SER A 99 -13.31 6.01 -6.53
C SER A 99 -13.85 6.90 -5.41
N MET A 100 -13.30 6.78 -4.19
CA MET A 100 -13.74 7.57 -3.05
C MET A 100 -13.49 9.08 -3.24
N ALA A 101 -12.39 9.45 -3.90
CA ALA A 101 -12.10 10.83 -4.29
C ALA A 101 -13.17 11.38 -5.25
N ARG A 102 -13.62 10.57 -6.22
CA ARG A 102 -14.69 10.94 -7.16
C ARG A 102 -16.03 11.17 -6.45
N HIS A 103 -16.36 10.37 -5.45
CA HIS A 103 -17.61 10.52 -4.69
C HIS A 103 -17.59 11.66 -3.67
N THR A 104 -16.47 11.88 -2.98
CA THR A 104 -16.37 12.94 -1.95
C THR A 104 -15.94 14.30 -2.49
N GLY A 105 -15.39 14.35 -3.72
CA GLY A 105 -14.80 15.57 -4.29
C GLY A 105 -13.57 16.07 -3.53
N THR A 106 -12.99 15.24 -2.65
CA THR A 106 -11.84 15.63 -1.82
C THR A 106 -10.52 15.43 -2.56
N ASN A 107 -9.49 16.16 -2.13
CA ASN A 107 -8.14 16.05 -2.67
C ASN A 107 -7.62 14.62 -2.53
N LEU A 108 -7.16 14.03 -3.65
CA LEU A 108 -6.68 12.66 -3.70
C LEU A 108 -5.54 12.39 -2.71
N VAL A 109 -4.65 13.37 -2.52
CA VAL A 109 -3.51 13.28 -1.58
C VAL A 109 -3.98 13.02 -0.15
N LYS A 110 -5.11 13.64 0.24
CA LYS A 110 -5.70 13.50 1.58
C LYS A 110 -6.25 12.09 1.84
N LEU A 111 -6.61 11.36 0.79
CA LEU A 111 -7.15 10.01 0.85
C LEU A 111 -6.05 8.94 0.74
N VAL A 112 -5.08 9.19 -0.14
CA VAL A 112 -4.01 8.25 -0.49
C VAL A 112 -2.95 8.17 0.60
N ILE A 113 -2.57 9.29 1.26
CA ILE A 113 -1.58 9.28 2.34
C ILE A 113 -2.00 8.37 3.52
N PRO A 114 -3.21 8.53 4.10
CA PRO A 114 -3.67 7.64 5.17
C PRO A 114 -3.72 6.17 4.77
N LEU A 115 -4.12 5.89 3.53
CA LEU A 115 -4.16 4.54 2.99
C LEU A 115 -2.76 3.91 2.97
N PHE A 116 -1.77 4.60 2.39
CA PHE A 116 -0.39 4.12 2.39
C PHE A 116 0.16 3.97 3.80
N ALA A 117 -0.15 4.91 4.70
CA ALA A 117 0.27 4.83 6.10
C ALA A 117 -0.31 3.59 6.80
N GLY A 118 -1.58 3.25 6.56
CA GLY A 118 -2.20 2.05 7.12
C GLY A 118 -1.57 0.76 6.59
N VAL A 119 -1.35 0.68 5.28
CA VAL A 119 -0.71 -0.50 4.65
C VAL A 119 0.74 -0.66 5.12
N ALA A 120 1.50 0.44 5.17
CA ALA A 120 2.89 0.43 5.63
C ALA A 120 2.99 0.09 7.13
N ALA A 121 2.10 0.64 7.97
CA ALA A 121 2.06 0.31 9.39
C ALA A 121 1.77 -1.17 9.61
N ALA A 122 0.83 -1.75 8.87
CA ALA A 122 0.56 -3.18 8.94
C ALA A 122 1.77 -4.02 8.50
N ALA A 123 2.36 -3.70 7.35
CA ALA A 123 3.50 -4.45 6.82
C ALA A 123 4.77 -4.33 7.68
N ALA A 124 4.96 -3.20 8.38
CA ALA A 124 6.13 -2.95 9.22
C ALA A 124 5.98 -3.49 10.65
N PHE A 125 4.80 -3.34 11.26
CA PHE A 125 4.60 -3.64 12.68
C PHE A 125 3.89 -4.95 12.95
N LEU A 126 2.94 -5.35 12.11
CA LEU A 126 2.35 -6.66 12.28
C LEU A 126 3.34 -7.71 11.79
N LEU A 127 3.27 -8.89 12.39
CA LEU A 127 4.12 -10.04 12.07
C LEU A 127 3.52 -11.02 11.03
N PRO A 128 2.73 -10.63 10.00
CA PRO A 128 2.14 -11.61 9.10
C PRO A 128 3.15 -12.10 8.05
N GLY A 129 4.35 -11.52 8.01
CA GLY A 129 5.37 -11.84 7.02
C GLY A 129 6.18 -13.10 7.38
N PRO A 130 6.59 -13.91 6.38
CA PRO A 130 7.37 -15.11 6.61
C PRO A 130 8.76 -14.82 7.21
N ALA A 131 9.38 -13.69 6.87
CA ALA A 131 10.70 -13.31 7.39
C ALA A 131 10.65 -12.96 8.91
N PRO A 132 9.76 -12.07 9.38
CA PRO A 132 9.57 -11.83 10.81
C PRO A 132 9.12 -13.08 11.58
N MET A 133 8.28 -13.94 10.98
CA MET A 133 7.87 -15.21 11.60
C MET A 133 9.04 -16.19 11.76
N LEU A 134 9.95 -16.26 10.79
CA LEU A 134 11.14 -17.11 10.86
C LEU A 134 12.09 -16.65 11.97
N LEU A 135 12.26 -15.34 12.13
CA LEU A 135 13.06 -14.79 13.23
C LEU A 135 12.39 -15.05 14.59
N ALA A 136 11.07 -14.88 14.67
CA ALA A 136 10.31 -15.16 15.89
C ALA A 136 10.37 -16.64 16.29
N SER A 137 10.30 -17.56 15.32
CA SER A 137 10.44 -19.00 15.60
C SER A 137 11.84 -19.37 16.07
N GLN A 138 12.89 -18.73 15.52
CA GLN A 138 14.26 -18.90 15.99
C GLN A 138 14.50 -18.33 17.39
N MET A 139 13.81 -17.24 17.74
CA MET A 139 13.89 -16.62 19.06
C MET A 139 12.96 -17.23 20.11
N HIS A 140 12.21 -18.29 19.76
CA HIS A 140 11.18 -18.89 20.62
C HIS A 140 10.16 -17.87 21.14
N ALA A 141 9.84 -16.85 20.33
CA ALA A 141 8.91 -15.80 20.70
C ALA A 141 7.45 -16.25 20.49
N ASP A 142 6.59 -15.80 21.40
CA ASP A 142 5.16 -16.13 21.34
C ASP A 142 4.44 -15.26 20.30
N PHE A 143 3.95 -15.90 19.23
CA PHE A 143 3.35 -15.20 18.08
C PHE A 143 2.14 -14.35 18.48
N GLY A 144 1.37 -14.80 19.47
CA GLY A 144 0.19 -14.09 19.95
C GLY A 144 0.56 -12.71 20.51
N TRP A 145 1.57 -12.67 21.38
CA TRP A 145 2.07 -11.43 21.99
C TRP A 145 2.71 -10.50 20.97
N MET A 146 3.47 -11.04 20.02
CA MET A 146 4.10 -10.25 18.97
C MET A 146 3.06 -9.55 18.08
N ILE A 147 1.99 -10.25 17.69
CA ILE A 147 0.90 -9.67 16.90
C ILE A 147 0.16 -8.61 17.71
N LEU A 148 -0.10 -8.87 18.99
CA LEU A 148 -0.79 -7.92 19.88
C LEU A 148 0.00 -6.61 20.03
N ILE A 149 1.30 -6.71 20.36
CA ILE A 149 2.19 -5.56 20.50
C ILE A 149 2.34 -4.84 19.14
N GLY A 150 2.50 -5.59 18.05
CA GLY A 150 2.57 -5.06 16.70
C GLY A 150 1.32 -4.27 16.30
N LEU A 151 0.13 -4.80 16.57
CA LEU A 151 -1.13 -4.11 16.32
C LEU A 151 -1.29 -2.85 17.20
N CYS A 152 -0.93 -2.95 18.48
CA CYS A 152 -0.92 -1.81 19.40
C CYS A 152 0.03 -0.68 18.95
N ALA A 153 1.14 -1.01 18.27
CA ALA A 153 2.05 -0.02 17.68
C ALA A 153 1.58 0.48 16.30
N ALA A 154 0.94 -0.39 15.50
CA ALA A 154 0.50 -0.06 14.15
C ALA A 154 -0.64 0.97 14.13
N ILE A 155 -1.59 0.86 15.05
CA ILE A 155 -2.72 1.80 15.15
C ILE A 155 -2.27 3.25 15.39
N PRO A 156 -1.45 3.57 16.41
CA PRO A 156 -0.96 4.94 16.61
C PRO A 156 -0.04 5.38 15.47
N GLY A 157 0.80 4.49 14.92
CA GLY A 157 1.62 4.77 13.75
C GLY A 157 0.79 5.21 12.54
N MET A 158 -0.29 4.48 12.25
CA MET A 158 -1.24 4.82 11.19
C MET A 158 -1.94 6.15 11.46
N ILE A 159 -2.37 6.42 12.70
CA ILE A 159 -3.10 7.66 13.03
C ILE A 159 -2.19 8.89 12.84
N ILE A 160 -0.93 8.79 13.27
CA ILE A 160 0.05 9.88 13.18
C ILE A 160 0.51 10.09 11.73
N ALA A 161 0.97 9.04 11.06
CA ALA A 161 1.50 9.11 9.71
C ALA A 161 0.42 9.25 8.63
N GLY A 162 -0.82 8.84 8.93
CA GLY A 162 -1.92 8.82 7.98
C GLY A 162 -2.83 10.03 8.09
N PRO A 163 -3.92 9.98 8.87
CA PRO A 163 -4.89 11.07 8.98
C PRO A 163 -4.31 12.40 9.43
N LEU A 164 -3.43 12.42 10.44
CA LEU A 164 -2.83 13.65 10.97
C LEU A 164 -1.92 14.31 9.94
N TRP A 165 -0.96 13.56 9.40
CA TRP A 165 -0.02 14.05 8.39
C TRP A 165 -0.69 14.36 7.05
N GLY A 166 -1.59 13.49 6.58
CA GLY A 166 -2.34 13.68 5.34
C GLY A 166 -3.22 14.93 5.37
N ASN A 167 -3.82 15.25 6.53
CA ASN A 167 -4.58 16.48 6.69
C ASN A 167 -3.68 17.74 6.69
N PHE A 168 -2.44 17.63 7.20
CA PHE A 168 -1.46 18.73 7.15
C PHE A 168 -0.94 18.98 5.74
N ILE A 169 -0.51 17.94 5.02
CA ILE A 169 0.08 18.09 3.67
C ILE A 169 -0.95 18.39 2.59
N SER A 170 -2.21 17.95 2.77
CA SER A 170 -3.28 18.27 1.82
C SER A 170 -3.56 19.78 1.68
N ARG A 171 -3.06 20.62 2.61
CA ARG A 171 -3.11 22.09 2.53
C ARG A 171 -2.06 22.71 1.59
N TYR A 172 -1.00 21.99 1.28
CA TYR A 172 0.14 22.49 0.50
C TYR A 172 0.21 21.90 -0.92
N VAL A 173 -0.43 20.75 -1.14
CA VAL A 173 -0.41 20.05 -2.44
C VAL A 173 -1.82 19.69 -2.86
N GLU A 174 -2.37 20.42 -3.84
CA GLU A 174 -3.64 20.11 -4.47
C GLU A 174 -3.42 19.28 -5.74
N LEU A 175 -3.68 17.97 -5.66
CA LEU A 175 -3.89 17.15 -6.85
C LEU A 175 -5.39 17.04 -7.07
N ARG A 176 -5.91 17.91 -7.93
CA ARG A 176 -7.27 17.81 -8.44
C ARG A 176 -7.36 16.53 -9.28
N SER A 177 -8.32 15.65 -8.96
CA SER A 177 -8.57 14.41 -9.69
C SER A 177 -8.54 14.65 -11.20
N PRO A 178 -7.91 13.78 -12.02
CA PRO A 178 -8.08 13.86 -13.47
C PRO A 178 -9.58 13.68 -13.75
N VAL A 179 -10.21 14.75 -14.22
CA VAL A 179 -11.59 14.74 -14.68
C VAL A 179 -11.63 13.93 -15.97
N GLY A 180 -12.12 12.69 -15.90
CA GLY A 180 -12.60 11.93 -17.04
C GLY A 180 -14.12 11.94 -17.04
N ARG A 181 -14.72 12.73 -17.94
CA ARG A 181 -16.15 12.74 -18.26
C ARG A 181 -16.56 11.39 -18.86
N SER A 182 -17.29 10.57 -18.11
CA SER A 182 -18.30 9.62 -18.62
C SER A 182 -18.93 8.85 -17.47
N GLY A 183 -19.86 9.49 -16.75
CA GLY A 183 -20.91 8.75 -16.06
C GLY A 183 -21.97 8.34 -17.09
N PRO A 184 -22.48 7.09 -17.08
CA PRO A 184 -23.74 6.80 -17.74
C PRO A 184 -24.80 7.68 -17.07
N GLN A 185 -25.49 8.50 -17.86
CA GLN A 185 -26.68 9.18 -17.41
C GLN A 185 -27.70 8.10 -17.04
N LEU A 186 -28.11 8.09 -15.78
CA LEU A 186 -29.33 7.41 -15.36
C LEU A 186 -30.49 8.14 -16.03
N GLY A 187 -31.02 7.53 -17.09
CA GLY A 187 -32.34 7.75 -17.67
C GLY A 187 -33.14 6.47 -17.54
#